data_AF-A0A2N2LP82-F1
#
_entry.id   AF-A0A2N2LP82-F1
#
_cell.length_a   1.000
_cell.length_b   1.000
_cell.length_c   1.000
_cell.angle_alpha   90.00
_cell.angle_beta   90.00
_cell.angle_gamma   90.00
#
_symmetry.space_group_name_H-M   'P 1'
#
loop_
_entity.id
_entity.type
_entity.pdbx_description
1 polymer ?
#
loop_
_entity_poly.entity_id
_entity_poly.type
_entity_poly.pdbx_seq_one_letter_code
_entity_poly.pdbx_strand_id
1 'polypeptide(L)'
;MNVSMWLKALRVIPRIDKAEWDRLDIISRWLISTRAAVLLMTFISAAIAGLFAWRAGAFDLGRWSLLTVGLIFAHATNNLINDLTDYRKGVDRGNYYRTQYGPQPLESGLLTIKQLYGYIAVTGGIAATAGLALVLTQKFSPQPGNPLVTLGLMVAG
;
A
#
# COMPACT_ATOMS: atom_id res chain seq x y z
N MET A 1 -10.94 17.75 4.73
CA MET A 1 -10.48 16.36 4.93
C MET A 1 -11.72 15.49 5.19
N ASN A 2 -11.92 14.39 4.46
CA ASN A 2 -13.12 13.56 4.56
C ASN A 2 -12.91 12.32 5.44
N VAL A 3 -12.81 12.51 6.76
CA VAL A 3 -12.51 11.44 7.74
C VAL A 3 -13.51 10.28 7.69
N SER A 4 -14.78 10.57 7.41
CA SER A 4 -15.82 9.55 7.24
C SER A 4 -15.52 8.62 6.06
N MET A 5 -15.08 9.18 4.93
CA MET A 5 -14.67 8.39 3.77
C MET A 5 -13.40 7.57 4.05
N TRP A 6 -12.47 8.09 4.84
CA TRP A 6 -11.27 7.34 5.21
C TRP A 6 -11.61 6.06 5.98
N LEU A 7 -12.48 6.18 6.99
CA LEU A 7 -12.97 5.03 7.75
C LEU A 7 -13.73 4.04 6.85
N LYS A 8 -14.54 4.54 5.91
CA LYS A 8 -15.25 3.70 4.95
C LYS A 8 -14.28 2.91 4.07
N ALA A 9 -13.27 3.58 3.48
CA ALA A 9 -12.28 2.95 2.60
C ALA A 9 -11.37 1.94 3.31
N LEU A 10 -11.17 2.08 4.62
CA LEU A 10 -10.42 1.12 5.45
C LEU A 10 -11.24 -0.12 5.83
N ARG A 11 -12.58 -0.05 5.79
CA ARG A 11 -13.46 -1.17 6.19
C ARG A 11 -13.98 -1.96 5.01
N VAL A 12 -14.29 -1.28 3.92
CA VAL A 12 -14.92 -1.85 2.73
C VAL A 12 -14.31 -1.24 1.47
N ILE A 13 -14.61 -1.84 0.32
CA ILE A 13 -14.30 -1.27 -0.99
C ILE A 13 -15.51 -0.40 -1.40
N PRO A 14 -15.44 0.94 -1.29
CA PRO A 14 -16.57 1.78 -1.61
C PRO A 14 -16.77 1.84 -3.12
N ARG A 15 -18.02 1.70 -3.56
CA ARG A 15 -18.43 2.07 -4.92
C ARG A 15 -18.70 3.56 -4.95
N ILE A 16 -17.99 4.26 -5.83
CA ILE A 16 -18.01 5.72 -5.93
C ILE A 16 -18.15 6.07 -7.40
N ASP A 17 -19.10 6.95 -7.71
CA ASP A 17 -19.25 7.48 -9.06
C ASP A 17 -18.27 8.63 -9.35
N LYS A 18 -18.21 9.08 -10.60
CA LYS A 18 -17.27 10.12 -10.99
C LYS A 18 -17.53 11.45 -10.26
N ALA A 19 -18.79 11.82 -10.04
CA ALA A 19 -19.15 13.08 -9.40
C ALA A 19 -18.76 13.10 -7.92
N GLU A 20 -18.98 11.99 -7.20
CA GLU A 20 -18.54 11.81 -5.82
C GLU A 20 -17.02 11.81 -5.74
N TRP A 21 -16.35 11.08 -6.63
CA TRP A 21 -14.89 11.02 -6.73
C TRP A 21 -14.24 12.41 -6.89
N ASP A 22 -14.80 13.24 -7.77
CA ASP A 22 -14.27 14.57 -8.06
C ASP A 22 -14.38 15.52 -6.85
N ARG A 23 -15.23 15.21 -5.87
CA ARG A 23 -15.33 15.93 -4.58
C ARG A 23 -14.42 15.38 -3.49
N LEU A 24 -13.81 14.21 -3.69
CA LEU A 24 -12.94 13.60 -2.69
C LEU A 24 -11.58 14.30 -2.61
N ASP A 25 -11.05 14.38 -1.39
CA ASP A 25 -9.67 14.80 -1.16
C ASP A 25 -8.66 13.75 -1.66
N ILE A 26 -7.41 14.18 -1.83
CA ILE A 26 -6.34 13.33 -2.39
C ILE A 26 -6.08 12.07 -1.55
N ILE A 27 -6.27 12.12 -0.23
CA ILE A 27 -6.05 10.98 0.66
C ILE A 27 -7.19 9.98 0.47
N SER A 28 -8.43 10.45 0.44
CA SER A 28 -9.61 9.61 0.14
C SER A 28 -9.42 8.88 -1.20
N ARG A 29 -9.03 9.61 -2.26
CA ARG A 29 -8.76 9.03 -3.57
C ARG A 29 -7.65 7.98 -3.53
N TRP A 30 -6.55 8.26 -2.84
CA TRP A 30 -5.46 7.31 -2.66
C TRP A 30 -5.88 6.04 -1.92
N LEU A 31 -6.64 6.17 -0.82
CA LEU A 31 -7.13 5.02 -0.03
C LEU A 31 -8.02 4.10 -0.87
N ILE A 32 -8.88 4.68 -1.71
CA ILE A 32 -9.75 3.91 -2.59
C ILE A 32 -8.92 3.24 -3.68
N SER A 33 -8.08 3.99 -4.39
CA SER A 33 -7.27 3.45 -5.50
C SER A 33 -6.32 2.34 -5.07
N THR A 34 -5.79 2.40 -3.85
CA THR A 34 -4.84 1.41 -3.32
C THR A 34 -5.51 0.21 -2.65
N ARG A 35 -6.85 0.20 -2.56
CA ARG A 35 -7.64 -0.84 -1.87
C ARG A 35 -7.27 -0.92 -0.38
N ALA A 36 -7.38 0.22 0.33
CA ALA A 36 -6.94 0.35 1.71
C ALA A 36 -7.49 -0.73 2.67
N ALA A 37 -8.72 -1.21 2.47
CA ALA A 37 -9.27 -2.32 3.25
C ALA A 37 -8.38 -3.58 3.24
N VAL A 38 -7.70 -3.87 2.12
CA VAL A 38 -6.80 -5.03 2.01
C VAL A 38 -5.45 -4.74 2.67
N LEU A 39 -5.00 -3.47 2.71
CA LEU A 39 -3.75 -3.09 3.36
C LEU A 39 -3.77 -3.35 4.88
N LEU A 40 -4.97 -3.46 5.48
CA LEU A 40 -5.12 -3.84 6.88
C LEU A 40 -4.47 -5.20 7.18
N MET A 41 -4.54 -6.16 6.25
CA MET A 41 -3.90 -7.47 6.43
C MET A 41 -2.38 -7.34 6.52
N THR A 42 -1.79 -6.44 5.74
CA THR A 42 -0.34 -6.14 5.76
C THR A 42 0.05 -5.46 7.06
N PHE A 43 -0.77 -4.52 7.54
CA PHE A 43 -0.55 -3.92 8.85
C PHE A 43 -0.61 -4.96 9.97
N ILE A 44 -1.57 -5.89 9.96
CA ILE A 44 -1.67 -6.96 10.95
C ILE A 44 -0.38 -7.82 10.95
N SER A 45 0.13 -8.21 9.77
CA SER A 45 1.40 -8.94 9.66
C SER A 45 2.57 -8.15 10.27
N ALA A 46 2.66 -6.85 9.99
CA ALA A 46 3.70 -5.99 10.56
C ALA A 46 3.55 -5.83 12.09
N ALA A 47 2.31 -5.73 12.59
CA ALA A 47 2.02 -5.67 14.02
C ALA A 47 2.44 -6.97 14.74
N ILE A 48 2.14 -8.14 14.16
CA ILE A 48 2.59 -9.44 14.68
C ILE A 48 4.12 -9.52 14.71
N ALA A 49 4.80 -9.07 13.65
CA ALA A 49 6.27 -9.00 13.64
C ALA A 49 6.82 -8.11 14.77
N GLY A 50 6.17 -6.96 15.03
CA GLY A 50 6.49 -6.09 16.16
C GLY A 50 6.31 -6.77 17.51
N LEU A 51 5.21 -7.50 17.69
CA LEU A 51 4.94 -8.28 18.91
C LEU A 51 6.00 -9.37 19.15
N PHE A 52 6.43 -10.07 18.10
CA PHE A 52 7.50 -11.05 18.21
C PHE A 52 8.85 -10.41 18.53
N ALA A 53 9.19 -9.29 17.90
CA ALA A 53 10.40 -8.54 18.24
C ALA A 53 10.36 -8.06 19.70
N TRP A 54 9.20 -7.63 20.19
CA TRP A 54 9.02 -7.21 21.58
C TRP A 54 9.18 -8.37 22.54
N ARG A 55 8.56 -9.52 22.23
CA ARG A 55 8.70 -10.75 23.01
C ARG A 55 10.14 -11.29 23.04
N ALA A 56 10.92 -11.00 22.02
CA ALA A 56 12.34 -11.36 21.91
C ALA A 56 13.30 -10.32 22.53
N GLY A 57 12.79 -9.22 23.10
CA GLY A 57 13.61 -8.14 23.65
C GLY A 57 14.37 -7.32 22.60
N ALA A 58 13.97 -7.42 21.33
CA ALA A 58 14.63 -6.80 20.18
C ALA A 58 13.75 -5.74 19.49
N PHE A 59 12.64 -5.33 20.11
CA PHE A 59 11.76 -4.32 19.53
C PHE A 59 12.42 -2.95 19.51
N ASP A 60 12.40 -2.33 18.34
CA ASP A 60 12.79 -0.95 18.12
C ASP A 60 11.64 -0.25 17.41
N LEU A 61 11.10 0.79 18.03
CA LEU A 61 9.93 1.51 17.51
C LEU A 61 10.22 2.16 16.16
N GLY A 62 11.44 2.67 15.95
CA GLY A 62 11.84 3.31 14.69
C GLY A 62 11.89 2.31 13.54
N ARG A 63 12.56 1.17 13.74
CA ARG A 63 12.66 0.08 12.75
C ARG A 63 11.30 -0.54 12.46
N TRP A 64 10.49 -0.78 13.48
CA TRP A 64 9.14 -1.31 13.28
C TRP A 64 8.26 -0.32 12.50
N SER A 65 8.39 0.99 12.76
CA SER A 65 7.66 2.02 12.02
C SER A 65 8.11 2.06 10.55
N LEU A 66 9.42 2.04 10.28
CA LEU A 66 9.97 1.97 8.91
C LEU A 66 9.50 0.71 8.17
N LEU A 67 9.55 -0.46 8.83
CA LEU A 67 9.05 -1.72 8.28
C LEU A 67 7.56 -1.62 7.93
N THR A 68 6.75 -1.14 8.86
CA THR A 68 5.29 -1.05 8.69
C THR A 68 4.92 -0.10 7.57
N VAL A 69 5.51 1.08 7.53
CA VAL A 69 5.31 2.06 6.44
C VAL A 69 5.79 1.47 5.12
N GLY A 70 7.00 0.89 5.08
CA GLY A 70 7.56 0.27 3.88
C GLY A 70 6.64 -0.80 3.29
N LEU A 71 6.15 -1.74 4.12
CA LEU A 71 5.28 -2.82 3.68
C LEU A 71 3.91 -2.32 3.19
N ILE A 72 3.27 -1.40 3.92
CA ILE A 72 1.96 -0.85 3.53
C ILE A 72 2.07 -0.14 2.17
N PHE A 73 3.10 0.70 2.01
CA PHE A 73 3.28 1.45 0.77
C PHE A 73 3.76 0.54 -0.38
N ALA A 74 4.55 -0.50 -0.12
CA ALA A 74 4.91 -1.49 -1.14
C ALA A 74 3.66 -2.21 -1.67
N HIS A 75 2.80 -2.71 -0.77
CA HIS A 75 1.55 -3.37 -1.17
C HIS A 75 0.59 -2.40 -1.88
N ALA A 76 0.44 -1.17 -1.39
CA ALA A 76 -0.34 -0.14 -2.07
C ALA A 76 0.18 0.12 -3.49
N THR A 77 1.49 0.17 -3.68
CA THR A 77 2.12 0.32 -5.01
C THR A 77 1.83 -0.87 -5.91
N ASN A 78 1.94 -2.09 -5.38
CA ASN A 78 1.62 -3.32 -6.09
C ASN A 78 0.16 -3.32 -6.56
N ASN A 79 -0.79 -2.90 -5.69
CA ASN A 79 -2.19 -2.78 -6.07
C ASN A 79 -2.43 -1.80 -7.23
N LEU A 80 -1.72 -0.66 -7.26
CA LEU A 80 -1.81 0.31 -8.35
C LEU A 80 -1.18 -0.21 -9.66
N ILE A 81 -0.05 -0.92 -9.58
CA ILE A 81 0.60 -1.53 -10.74
C ILE A 81 -0.27 -2.65 -11.33
N ASN A 82 -0.94 -3.43 -10.47
CA ASN A 82 -1.90 -4.44 -10.89
C ASN A 82 -3.06 -3.83 -11.67
N ASP A 83 -3.65 -2.74 -11.17
CA ASP A 83 -4.71 -2.01 -11.90
C ASP A 83 -4.23 -1.48 -13.26
N LEU A 84 -3.02 -0.92 -13.34
CA LEU A 84 -2.42 -0.47 -14.60
C LEU A 84 -2.25 -1.62 -15.60
N THR A 85 -1.77 -2.76 -15.12
CA THR A 85 -1.46 -3.92 -15.94
C THR A 85 -2.73 -4.58 -16.46
N ASP A 86 -3.73 -4.74 -15.59
CA ASP A 86 -5.03 -5.32 -15.93
C ASP A 86 -5.81 -4.41 -16.91
N TYR A 87 -5.80 -3.10 -16.69
CA TYR A 87 -6.36 -2.12 -17.62
C TYR A 87 -5.72 -2.20 -19.02
N ARG A 88 -4.39 -2.27 -19.08
CA ARG A 88 -3.66 -2.38 -20.37
C ARG A 88 -3.93 -3.67 -21.10
N LYS A 89 -4.08 -4.78 -20.38
CA LYS A 89 -4.42 -6.09 -20.94
C LYS A 89 -5.91 -6.20 -21.30
N GLY A 90 -6.73 -5.23 -20.89
CA GLY A 90 -8.18 -5.22 -21.11
C GLY A 90 -8.95 -6.25 -20.28
N VAL A 91 -8.32 -6.83 -19.25
CA VAL A 91 -8.91 -7.88 -18.40
C VAL A 91 -10.08 -7.34 -17.55
N ASP A 92 -10.04 -6.04 -17.24
CA ASP A 92 -11.05 -5.36 -16.45
C ASP A 92 -12.26 -4.86 -17.28
N ARG A 93 -12.18 -4.87 -18.62
CA ARG A 93 -13.25 -4.35 -19.48
C ARG A 93 -14.56 -5.12 -19.31
N GLY A 94 -15.60 -4.42 -18.87
CA GLY A 94 -16.93 -5.00 -18.66
C GLY A 94 -17.00 -6.05 -17.55
N ASN A 95 -15.99 -6.14 -16.68
CA ASN A 95 -15.90 -7.20 -15.67
C ASN A 95 -16.65 -6.83 -14.38
N TYR A 96 -17.98 -7.02 -14.40
CA TYR A 96 -18.85 -6.72 -13.26
C TYR A 96 -18.43 -7.43 -11.96
N TYR A 97 -17.92 -8.67 -12.04
CA TYR A 97 -17.51 -9.43 -10.85
C TYR A 97 -16.27 -8.83 -10.16
N ARG A 98 -15.28 -8.34 -10.92
CA ARG A 98 -14.08 -7.70 -10.33
C ARG A 98 -14.41 -6.38 -9.62
N THR A 99 -15.42 -5.63 -10.10
CA THR A 99 -15.89 -4.42 -9.41
C THR A 99 -16.54 -4.68 -8.04
N GLN A 100 -16.83 -5.94 -7.69
CA GLN A 100 -17.31 -6.31 -6.34
C GLN A 100 -16.17 -6.38 -5.31
N TYR A 101 -14.94 -6.65 -5.76
CA TYR A 101 -13.79 -6.92 -4.89
C TYR A 101 -12.59 -5.98 -5.16
N GLY A 102 -12.73 -5.00 -6.04
CA GLY A 102 -11.71 -3.99 -6.31
C GLY A 102 -12.33 -2.76 -6.97
N PRO A 103 -12.04 -1.54 -6.49
CA PRO A 103 -12.30 -0.34 -7.29
C PRO A 103 -11.32 -0.41 -8.45
N GLN A 104 -11.80 -0.48 -9.69
CA GLN A 104 -10.99 -0.44 -10.91
C GLN A 104 -10.89 1.02 -11.36
N PRO A 105 -9.98 1.85 -10.80
CA PRO A 105 -10.10 3.30 -10.90
C PRO A 105 -9.76 3.79 -12.31
N LEU A 106 -8.92 3.07 -13.07
CA LEU A 106 -8.69 3.35 -14.48
C LEU A 106 -9.90 3.00 -15.35
N GLU A 107 -10.41 1.77 -15.24
CA GLU A 107 -11.55 1.30 -16.05
C GLU A 107 -12.82 2.12 -15.77
N SER A 108 -13.03 2.50 -14.50
CA SER A 108 -14.17 3.34 -14.09
C SER A 108 -13.97 4.83 -14.40
N GLY A 109 -12.87 5.23 -15.04
CA GLY A 109 -12.57 6.62 -15.39
C GLY A 109 -12.33 7.55 -14.19
N LEU A 110 -12.12 6.99 -12.99
CA LEU A 110 -11.85 7.76 -11.77
C LEU A 110 -10.47 8.40 -11.82
N LEU A 111 -9.47 7.64 -12.28
CA LEU A 111 -8.11 8.11 -12.53
C LEU A 111 -7.76 8.05 -14.01
N THR A 112 -6.92 8.99 -14.43
CA THR A 112 -6.17 8.88 -15.69
C THR A 112 -4.88 8.08 -15.49
N ILE A 113 -4.34 7.51 -16.56
CA ILE A 113 -3.03 6.80 -16.52
C ILE A 113 -1.92 7.69 -15.94
N LYS A 114 -1.89 8.98 -16.31
CA LYS A 114 -0.90 9.94 -15.80
C LYS A 114 -1.02 10.12 -14.28
N GLN A 115 -2.25 10.24 -13.76
CA GLN A 115 -2.47 10.35 -12.31
C GLN A 115 -2.09 9.06 -11.58
N LEU A 116 -2.42 7.89 -12.14
CA LEU A 116 -2.03 6.61 -11.56
C LEU A 116 -0.50 6.47 -11.48
N TYR A 117 0.23 6.88 -12.52
CA TYR A 117 1.70 6.92 -12.47
C TYR A 117 2.25 7.82 -11.37
N GLY A 118 1.62 8.99 -11.16
CA GLY A 118 1.95 9.85 -10.02
C GLY A 118 1.77 9.12 -8.68
N TYR A 119 0.68 8.39 -8.52
CA TYR A 119 0.42 7.61 -7.30
C TYR A 119 1.43 6.47 -7.12
N ILE A 120 1.76 5.74 -8.20
CA ILE A 120 2.78 4.68 -8.18
C ILE A 120 4.14 5.24 -7.78
N ALA A 121 4.56 6.37 -8.38
CA ALA A 121 5.85 6.97 -8.10
C ALA A 121 5.97 7.45 -6.64
N VAL A 122 4.94 8.13 -6.13
CA VAL A 122 4.93 8.61 -4.74
C VAL A 122 4.88 7.43 -3.76
N THR A 123 3.95 6.50 -3.97
CA THR A 123 3.75 5.37 -3.05
C THR A 123 4.97 4.44 -3.05
N GLY A 124 5.51 4.13 -4.24
CA GLY A 124 6.72 3.32 -4.39
C GLY A 124 7.97 4.03 -3.87
N GLY A 125 8.07 5.35 -4.04
CA GLY A 125 9.16 6.15 -3.49
C GLY A 125 9.20 6.13 -1.96
N ILE A 126 8.02 6.22 -1.30
CA ILE A 126 7.91 6.08 0.16
C ILE A 126 8.33 4.68 0.59
N ALA A 127 7.84 3.63 -0.09
CA ALA A 127 8.20 2.25 0.21
C ALA A 127 9.72 2.01 0.08
N ALA A 128 10.32 2.45 -1.03
CA ALA A 128 11.73 2.30 -1.30
C ALA A 128 12.59 3.07 -0.29
N THR A 129 12.18 4.28 0.08
CA THR A 129 12.91 5.10 1.05
C THR A 129 12.84 4.50 2.46
N ALA A 130 11.67 4.02 2.89
CA ALA A 130 11.51 3.34 4.17
C ALA A 130 12.33 2.04 4.23
N GLY A 131 12.31 1.26 3.14
CA GLY A 131 13.13 0.05 3.02
C GLY A 131 14.62 0.34 3.04
N LEU A 132 15.08 1.31 2.26
CA LEU A 132 16.48 1.74 2.25
C LEU A 132 16.92 2.21 3.64
N ALA A 133 16.12 3.02 4.32
CA ALA A 133 16.39 3.47 5.68
C ALA A 133 16.51 2.28 6.66
N LEU A 134 15.65 1.26 6.52
CA LEU A 134 15.72 0.05 7.34
C LEU A 134 17.04 -0.71 7.12
N VAL A 135 17.46 -0.90 5.87
CA VAL A 135 18.73 -1.56 5.52
C VAL A 135 19.92 -0.77 6.08
N LEU A 136 19.93 0.56 5.92
CA LEU A 136 21.03 1.39 6.40
C LEU A 136 21.11 1.43 7.93
N THR A 137 19.98 1.30 8.62
CA THR A 137 19.92 1.30 10.09
C THR A 137 20.17 -0.08 10.73
N GLN A 138 20.30 -1.16 9.95
CA GLN A 138 20.63 -2.49 10.47
C GLN A 138 22.02 -2.58 11.10
N LYS A 139 23.00 -1.85 10.57
CA LYS A 139 24.38 -1.85 11.12
C LYS A 139 24.46 -1.35 12.57
N PHE A 140 23.47 -0.59 13.03
CA PHE A 140 23.38 -0.06 14.39
C PHE A 140 22.51 -0.94 15.31
N SER A 141 22.27 -2.21 14.95
CA SER A 141 21.50 -3.16 15.79
C SER A 141 22.43 -3.87 16.78
N PRO A 142 22.01 -4.08 18.05
CA PRO A 142 22.74 -4.94 18.99
C PRO A 142 22.93 -6.38 18.50
N GLN A 143 22.06 -6.83 17.57
CA GLN A 143 22.21 -8.06 16.79
C GLN A 143 22.02 -7.73 15.30
N PRO A 144 23.08 -7.57 14.50
CA PRO A 144 22.94 -7.25 13.08
C PRO A 144 22.32 -8.44 12.33
N GLY A 145 21.12 -8.24 11.78
CA GLY A 145 20.49 -9.20 10.86
C GLY A 145 21.25 -9.28 9.53
N ASN A 146 21.06 -10.38 8.78
CA ASN A 146 21.72 -10.54 7.48
C ASN A 146 21.11 -9.56 6.44
N PRO A 147 21.90 -8.62 5.89
CA PRO A 147 21.40 -7.63 4.93
C PRO A 147 20.85 -8.26 3.64
N LEU A 148 21.32 -9.46 3.27
CA LEU A 148 20.81 -10.20 2.11
C LEU A 148 19.40 -10.73 2.32
N VAL A 149 19.06 -11.15 3.55
CA VAL A 149 17.70 -11.60 3.90
C VAL A 149 16.74 -10.42 3.82
N THR A 150 17.18 -9.23 4.24
CA THR A 150 16.40 -7.99 4.23
C THR A 150 16.15 -7.51 2.79
N LEU A 151 17.18 -7.56 1.94
CA LEU A 151 17.05 -7.25 0.52
C LEU A 151 16.12 -8.25 -0.19
N GLY A 152 16.22 -9.55 0.13
CA GLY A 152 15.37 -10.59 -0.44
C GLY A 152 13.88 -10.40 -0.10
N LEU A 153 13.55 -9.98 1.13
CA LEU A 153 12.17 -9.70 1.54
C LEU A 153 11.57 -8.47 0.84
N MET A 154 12.39 -7.50 0.41
CA MET A 154 11.92 -6.32 -0.32
C MET A 154 11.59 -6.59 -1.79
N VAL A 155 12.26 -7.57 -2.41
CA VAL A 155 12.03 -7.95 -3.82
C VAL A 155 10.86 -8.92 -3.95
N ALA A 156 10.50 -9.63 -2.88
CA ALA A 156 9.45 -10.65 -2.88
C ALA A 156 8.02 -10.14 -2.61
N GLY A 157 7.83 -8.85 -2.31
CA GLY A 157 6.52 -8.21 -2.09
C GLY A 157 6.10 -7.30 -3.24
#